data_AF-A0A3M7BI30-F1
#
_entry.id   AF-A0A3M7BI30-F1
#
_cell.length_a   1.000
_cell.length_b   1.000
_cell.length_c   1.000
_cell.angle_alpha   90.00
_cell.angle_beta   90.00
_cell.angle_gamma   90.00
#
_symmetry.space_group_name_H-M   'P 1'
#
loop_
_entity.id
_entity.type
_entity.pdbx_description
1 polymer ?
#
loop_
_entity_poly.entity_id
_entity_poly.type
_entity_poly.pdbx_seq_one_letter_code
_entity_poly.pdbx_strand_id
1 'polypeptide(L)'
;MRGVLDPHRHYKKEGGKMQAPEYSQVGTIVEGPTEFYTGRIENKKRKRTFVEEVLSGEQETGRFKRKYGELQDKKGSGKKAFYKALKAQRKGGVKKGG
;
A
#
# COMPACT_ATOMS: atom_id res chain seq x y z
N MET A 1 -0.65 11.00 -1.69
CA MET A 1 -0.48 9.59 -1.23
C MET A 1 0.69 9.37 -0.26
N ARG A 2 1.55 10.37 0.00
CA ARG A 2 2.73 10.22 0.88
C ARG A 2 2.42 9.67 2.27
N GLY A 3 1.32 10.12 2.90
CA GLY A 3 0.91 9.67 4.24
C GLY A 3 0.39 8.24 4.35
N VAL A 4 0.32 7.48 3.24
CA VAL A 4 -0.09 6.06 3.26
C VAL A 4 1.12 5.13 3.23
N LEU A 5 2.29 5.63 2.83
CA LEU A 5 3.50 4.83 2.60
C LEU A 5 4.06 4.27 3.92
N ASP A 6 4.21 5.12 4.93
CA ASP A 6 4.71 4.75 6.26
C ASP A 6 3.64 5.07 7.32
N PRO A 7 3.17 4.08 8.11
CA PRO A 7 2.17 4.31 9.16
C PRO A 7 2.68 5.20 10.32
N HIS A 8 3.98 5.37 10.48
CA HIS A 8 4.57 6.19 11.54
C HIS A 8 4.87 7.62 11.11
N ARG A 9 4.74 7.94 9.81
CA ARG A 9 5.01 9.29 9.27
C ARG A 9 3.72 10.00 8.92
N HIS A 10 3.34 10.94 9.77
CA HIS A 10 2.21 11.83 9.56
C HIS A 10 2.70 13.15 8.96
N TYR A 11 2.20 13.50 7.77
CA TYR A 11 2.53 14.73 7.08
C TYR A 11 1.43 15.78 7.23
N LYS A 12 1.80 17.05 7.11
CA LYS A 12 0.84 18.15 6.98
C LYS A 12 -0.12 17.86 5.82
N LYS A 13 -1.42 18.07 6.05
CA LYS A 13 -2.43 17.96 5.00
C LYS A 13 -2.35 19.20 4.12
N GLU A 14 -1.93 19.01 2.88
CA GLU A 14 -2.14 19.99 1.81
C GLU A 14 -3.63 19.89 1.41
N GLY A 15 -4.36 20.99 1.51
CA GLY A 15 -5.83 21.06 1.58
C GLY A 15 -6.61 20.74 0.30
N GLY A 16 -6.12 19.87 -0.58
CA GLY A 16 -6.79 19.55 -1.85
C GLY A 16 -6.35 18.26 -2.51
N LYS A 17 -6.90 17.99 -3.70
CA LYS A 17 -6.39 16.93 -4.58
C LYS A 17 -4.94 17.29 -4.93
N MET A 18 -4.01 16.39 -4.64
CA MET A 18 -2.59 16.56 -4.98
C MET A 18 -2.47 16.63 -6.50
N GLN A 19 -2.41 17.84 -7.04
CA GLN A 19 -2.14 18.12 -8.45
C GLN A 19 -0.63 18.29 -8.61
N ALA A 20 -0.08 17.79 -9.72
CA ALA A 20 1.31 18.09 -10.03
C ALA A 20 1.44 19.60 -10.27
N PRO A 21 2.49 20.25 -9.77
CA PRO A 21 2.75 21.64 -10.08
C PRO A 21 3.01 21.80 -11.59
N GLU A 22 2.69 22.98 -12.13
CA GLU A 22 2.89 23.31 -13.56
C GLU A 22 4.35 23.08 -14.00
N TYR A 23 5.29 23.41 -13.11
CA TYR A 23 6.71 23.16 -13.30
C TYR A 23 7.22 22.22 -12.23
N SER A 24 7.96 21.21 -12.65
CA SER A 24 8.62 20.25 -11.75
C SER A 24 9.94 19.77 -12.33
N GLN A 25 10.88 19.43 -11.47
CA GLN A 25 12.14 18.81 -11.83
C GLN A 25 12.37 17.57 -10.96
N VAL A 26 12.84 16.49 -11.57
CA VAL A 26 13.25 15.28 -10.87
C VAL A 26 14.77 15.34 -10.70
N GLY A 27 15.23 15.23 -9.47
CA GLY A 27 16.65 15.25 -9.12
C GLY A 27 17.01 14.11 -8.17
N THR A 28 18.31 13.85 -8.04
CA THR A 28 18.86 12.87 -7.11
C THR A 28 19.70 13.59 -6.07
N ILE A 29 19.59 13.18 -4.81
CA ILE A 29 20.36 13.77 -3.72
C ILE A 29 21.82 13.32 -3.86
N VAL A 30 22.75 14.29 -3.87
CA VAL A 30 24.19 14.04 -3.75
C VAL A 30 24.54 14.09 -2.26
N GLU A 31 24.97 12.95 -1.72
CA GLU A 31 25.27 12.79 -0.29
C GLU A 31 26.50 13.62 0.10
N GLY A 32 26.48 14.20 1.31
CA GLY A 32 27.58 15.03 1.81
C GLY A 32 28.86 14.21 2.12
N PRO A 33 30.04 14.86 2.12
CA PRO A 33 31.33 14.17 2.33
C PRO A 33 31.59 13.77 3.79
N THR A 34 30.74 14.19 4.74
CA THR A 34 30.97 14.04 6.19
C THR A 34 30.37 12.78 6.79
N GLU A 35 29.43 12.11 6.12
CA GLU A 35 28.75 10.91 6.63
C GLU A 35 28.75 9.79 5.58
N PHE A 36 29.56 8.75 5.82
CA PHE A 36 29.74 7.64 4.86
C PHE A 36 28.79 6.45 5.08
N TYR A 37 28.37 6.20 6.31
CA TYR A 37 27.69 4.95 6.69
C TYR A 37 26.19 5.09 6.88
N THR A 38 25.72 6.22 7.42
CA THR A 38 24.32 6.43 7.80
C THR A 38 23.54 7.23 6.76
N GLY A 39 24.14 8.29 6.23
CA GLY A 39 23.50 9.19 5.27
C GLY A 39 23.54 8.72 3.81
N ARG A 40 24.23 7.62 3.52
CA ARG A 40 24.48 7.13 2.15
C ARG A 40 23.71 5.85 1.84
N ILE A 41 23.18 5.78 0.63
CA ILE A 41 22.57 4.57 0.06
C ILE A 41 23.61 3.82 -0.77
N GLU A 42 23.83 2.55 -0.45
CA GLU A 42 24.71 1.65 -1.21
C GLU A 42 24.30 1.56 -2.69
N ASN A 43 25.27 1.49 -3.61
CA ASN A 43 25.02 1.48 -5.06
C ASN A 43 23.99 0.43 -5.52
N LYS A 44 23.98 -0.76 -4.90
CA LYS A 44 23.01 -1.83 -5.22
C LYS A 44 21.56 -1.52 -4.81
N LYS A 45 21.39 -0.67 -3.79
CA LYS A 45 20.08 -0.25 -3.27
C LYS A 45 19.56 1.00 -3.99
N ARG A 46 20.43 1.77 -4.66
CA ARG A 46 20.02 2.93 -5.46
C ARG A 46 19.11 2.50 -6.61
N LYS A 47 17.94 3.13 -6.69
CA LYS A 47 16.93 2.90 -7.73
C LYS A 47 16.77 4.12 -8.62
N ARG A 48 16.18 3.93 -9.80
CA ARG A 48 16.00 5.02 -10.78
C ARG A 48 14.82 5.90 -10.43
N THR A 49 13.80 5.31 -9.80
CA THR A 49 12.56 6.01 -9.48
C THR A 49 12.19 5.82 -8.01
N PHE A 50 11.44 6.78 -7.48
CA PHE A 50 10.88 6.69 -6.13
C PHE A 50 9.96 5.47 -5.97
N VAL A 51 9.26 5.06 -7.03
CA VAL A 51 8.35 3.90 -6.99
C VAL A 51 9.13 2.60 -6.83
N GLU A 52 10.24 2.44 -7.55
CA GLU A 52 11.12 1.27 -7.42
C GLU A 52 11.69 1.14 -6.01
N GLU A 53 12.08 2.25 -5.39
CA GLU A 53 12.56 2.28 -4.01
C GLU A 53 11.48 1.79 -3.04
N VAL A 54 10.26 2.34 -3.15
CA VAL A 54 9.12 1.92 -2.34
C VAL A 54 8.77 0.44 -2.55
N LEU A 55 8.79 -0.04 -3.79
CA LEU A 55 8.53 -1.46 -4.10
C LEU A 55 9.61 -2.38 -3.52
N SER A 56 10.87 -1.96 -3.52
CA SER A 56 11.95 -2.74 -2.90
C SER A 56 11.76 -2.85 -1.38
N GLY A 57 11.36 -1.77 -0.70
CA GLY A 57 11.03 -1.81 0.73
C GLY A 57 9.75 -2.59 1.04
N GLU A 58 8.79 -2.62 0.13
CA GLU A 58 7.59 -3.45 0.29
C GLU A 58 7.90 -4.94 0.18
N GLN A 59 8.89 -5.35 -0.63
CA GLN A 59 9.31 -6.76 -0.68
C GLN A 59 9.86 -7.24 0.67
N GLU A 60 10.47 -6.35 1.44
CA GLU A 60 11.00 -6.65 2.77
C GLU A 60 9.90 -6.60 3.85
N THR A 61 8.98 -5.63 3.78
CA THR A 61 7.98 -5.39 4.85
C THR A 61 6.65 -6.11 4.64
N GLY A 62 6.24 -6.38 3.39
CA GLY A 62 4.97 -7.02 3.01
C GLY A 62 3.70 -6.29 3.46
N ARG A 63 3.84 -5.01 3.84
CA ARG A 63 2.80 -4.27 4.58
C ARG A 63 1.67 -3.83 3.65
N PHE A 64 1.97 -3.32 2.46
CA PHE A 64 0.93 -2.99 1.47
C PHE A 64 0.15 -4.22 1.06
N LYS A 65 0.80 -5.37 0.83
CA LYS A 65 0.11 -6.62 0.50
C LYS A 65 -0.86 -7.04 1.60
N ARG A 66 -0.39 -7.07 2.86
CA ARG A 66 -1.24 -7.40 4.01
C ARG A 66 -2.41 -6.41 4.15
N LYS A 67 -2.12 -5.12 4.12
CA LYS A 67 -3.15 -4.09 4.31
C LYS A 67 -4.17 -4.09 3.18
N TYR A 68 -3.73 -4.37 1.97
CA TYR A 68 -4.61 -4.54 0.83
C TYR A 68 -5.56 -5.73 1.03
N GLY A 69 -5.07 -6.88 1.50
CA GLY A 69 -5.91 -8.04 1.85
C GLY A 69 -6.97 -7.70 2.89
N GLU A 70 -6.56 -7.11 4.03
CA GLU A 70 -7.50 -6.66 5.07
C GLU A 70 -8.59 -5.73 4.54
N LEU A 71 -8.22 -4.81 3.64
CA LEU A 71 -9.17 -3.89 3.01
C LEU A 71 -10.10 -4.60 2.03
N GLN A 72 -9.62 -5.59 1.28
CA GLN A 72 -10.44 -6.38 0.38
C GLN A 72 -11.45 -7.22 1.17
N ASP A 73 -11.03 -7.87 2.25
CA ASP A 73 -11.93 -8.64 3.10
C ASP A 73 -13.00 -7.75 3.72
N LYS A 74 -12.58 -6.60 4.27
CA LYS A 74 -13.52 -5.61 4.84
C LYS A 74 -14.50 -5.07 3.79
N LYS A 75 -14.02 -4.80 2.57
CA LYS A 75 -14.87 -4.32 1.47
C LYS A 75 -15.71 -5.43 0.85
N GLY A 76 -15.31 -6.70 0.94
CA GLY A 76 -16.01 -7.86 0.41
C GLY A 76 -17.07 -8.42 1.36
N SER A 77 -16.91 -8.17 2.66
CA SER A 77 -17.86 -8.55 3.70
C SER A 77 -19.28 -8.06 3.40
N GLY A 78 -20.27 -8.92 3.63
CA GLY A 78 -21.70 -8.61 3.46
C GLY A 78 -22.19 -8.45 2.01
N LYS A 79 -21.32 -8.61 1.00
CA LYS A 79 -21.69 -8.44 -0.41
C LYS A 79 -22.29 -9.71 -1.03
N LYS A 80 -22.33 -9.74 -2.37
CA LYS A 80 -22.89 -10.82 -3.19
C LYS A 80 -22.37 -12.21 -2.82
N ALA A 81 -21.07 -12.34 -2.48
CA ALA A 81 -20.49 -13.62 -2.07
C ALA A 81 -21.13 -14.13 -0.77
N PHE A 82 -21.24 -13.27 0.25
CA PHE A 82 -21.91 -13.57 1.51
C PHE A 82 -23.39 -13.95 1.29
N TYR A 83 -24.12 -13.18 0.48
CA TYR A 83 -25.52 -13.48 0.17
C TYR A 83 -25.70 -14.81 -0.58
N LYS A 84 -24.81 -15.13 -1.52
CA LYS A 84 -24.80 -16.43 -2.21
C LYS A 84 -24.53 -17.58 -1.24
N ALA A 85 -23.57 -17.42 -0.33
CA ALA A 85 -23.28 -18.42 0.70
C ALA A 85 -24.48 -18.67 1.62
N LEU A 86 -25.17 -17.62 2.08
CA LEU A 86 -26.41 -17.75 2.84
C LEU A 86 -27.51 -18.49 2.06
N LYS A 87 -27.69 -18.18 0.77
CA LYS A 87 -28.67 -18.88 -0.08
C LYS A 87 -28.32 -20.36 -0.26
N ALA A 88 -27.04 -20.68 -0.44
CA ALA A 88 -26.59 -22.06 -0.56
C ALA A 88 -26.84 -22.84 0.73
N GLN A 89 -26.54 -22.24 1.89
CA GLN A 89 -26.82 -22.84 3.21
C GLN A 89 -28.32 -23.07 3.43
N ARG A 90 -29.16 -22.10 3.05
CA ARG A 90 -30.64 -22.25 3.11
C ARG A 90 -31.14 -23.37 2.22
N LYS A 91 -30.59 -23.56 1.01
CA LYS A 91 -30.96 -24.67 0.13
C LYS A 91 -30.50 -26.03 0.67
N GLY A 92 -29.31 -26.10 1.28
CA GLY A 92 -28.77 -27.31 1.90
C GLY A 92 -29.50 -27.77 3.16
N GLY A 93 -30.13 -26.84 3.90
CA GLY A 93 -30.92 -27.13 5.10
C GLY A 93 -32.34 -27.65 4.83
N VAL A 94 -32.84 -27.59 3.59
CA VAL A 94 -34.14 -28.17 3.20
C VAL A 94 -33.93 -29.63 2.78
N LYS A 95 -33.43 -30.48 3.69
CA LYS A 95 -33.82 -31.89 3.72
C LYS A 95 -34.99 -31.99 4.68
N LYS A 96 -36.17 -31.59 4.20
CA LYS A 96 -37.43 -31.88 4.90
C LYS A 96 -37.64 -33.38 4.74
N GLY A 97 -37.74 -34.08 5.86
CA GLY A 97 -37.86 -35.53 5.94
C GLY A 97 -38.88 -36.10 4.95
N GLY A 98 -38.45 -37.16 4.27
CA GLY A 98 -39.30 -38.21 3.72
C GLY A 98 -38.92 -39.50 4.42
#